data_AF-A0A1Y1N704-F1
#
_entry.id   AF-A0A1Y1N704-F1
#
_cell.length_a   1.000
_cell.length_b   1.000
_cell.length_c   1.000
_cell.angle_alpha   90.00
_cell.angle_beta   90.00
_cell.angle_gamma   90.00
#
_symmetry.space_group_name_H-M   'P 1'
#
loop_
_entity.id
_entity.type
_entity.pdbx_description
1 polymer ?
#
loop_
_entity_poly.entity_id
_entity_poly.type
_entity_poly.pdbx_seq_one_letter_code
_entity_poly.pdbx_strand_id
1 'polypeptide(L)'
;RGTNCEFSILAKESSDRASWAVKYRPDPRFSRHNHAPSQHPSAHPAHRKLTADDAENLSRLSNAGIAPKDIRTFIRQNCDSLATQQDIYNGIAATRREVCEGQSSVHALAS
;
A
#
# COMPACT_ATOMS: atom_id res chain seq x y z
N ARG A 1 -8.72 -10.35 0.37
CA ARG A 1 -10.11 -10.04 0.78
C ARG A 1 -10.06 -9.31 2.11
N GLY A 2 -10.71 -8.14 2.22
CA GLY A 2 -10.94 -7.51 3.52
C GLY A 2 -12.10 -8.20 4.25
N THR A 3 -12.15 -8.09 5.57
CA THR A 3 -13.22 -8.65 6.43
C THR A 3 -14.48 -7.80 6.46
N ASN A 4 -14.44 -6.63 5.83
CA ASN A 4 -15.47 -5.58 5.91
C ASN A 4 -15.89 -5.28 7.36
N CYS A 5 -14.93 -5.36 8.28
CA CYS A 5 -15.13 -5.07 9.69
C CYS A 5 -15.25 -3.56 9.89
N GLU A 6 -16.34 -3.13 10.52
CA GLU A 6 -16.58 -1.70 10.80
C GLU A 6 -15.87 -1.21 12.07
N PHE A 7 -15.30 -2.11 12.88
CA PHE A 7 -14.57 -1.75 14.10
C PHE A 7 -13.66 -0.54 13.89
N SER A 8 -13.92 0.53 14.65
CA SER A 8 -13.16 1.77 14.54
C SER A 8 -13.32 2.65 15.78
N ILE A 9 -12.27 3.43 16.04
CA ILE A 9 -12.23 4.46 17.07
C ILE A 9 -11.95 5.82 16.43
N LEU A 10 -12.28 6.90 17.13
CA LEU A 10 -11.94 8.25 16.72
C LEU A 10 -10.67 8.67 17.44
N ALA A 11 -9.63 9.02 16.68
CA ALA A 11 -8.42 9.64 17.20
C ALA A 11 -8.29 11.04 16.57
N LYS A 12 -8.07 12.05 17.39
CA LYS A 12 -7.82 13.42 16.94
C LYS A 12 -6.54 13.93 17.59
N GLU A 13 -5.55 14.24 16.75
CA GLU A 13 -4.34 14.97 17.16
C GLU A 13 -4.71 16.43 17.47
N SER A 14 -4.17 16.97 18.56
CA SER A 14 -4.29 18.39 18.87
C SER A 14 -3.50 19.24 17.87
N SER A 15 -3.90 20.50 17.69
CA SER A 15 -3.24 21.41 16.75
C SER A 15 -1.76 21.67 17.09
N ASP A 16 -1.37 21.51 18.36
CA ASP A 16 0.00 21.63 18.83
C ASP A 16 0.86 20.37 18.59
N ARG A 17 0.26 19.28 18.07
CA ARG A 17 0.90 17.96 17.85
C ARG A 17 1.53 17.33 19.10
N ALA A 18 1.17 17.82 20.29
CA ALA A 18 1.71 17.34 21.55
C ALA A 18 0.78 16.33 22.25
N SER A 19 -0.50 16.28 21.86
CA SER A 19 -1.50 15.45 22.53
C SER A 19 -2.52 14.86 21.56
N TRP A 20 -3.21 13.82 22.04
CA TRP A 20 -4.21 13.09 21.27
C TRP A 20 -5.43 12.83 22.14
N ALA A 21 -6.61 13.02 21.55
CA ALA A 21 -7.88 12.59 22.15
C ALA A 21 -8.39 11.35 21.42
N VAL A 22 -8.67 10.29 22.17
CA VAL A 22 -9.24 9.04 21.66
C VAL A 22 -10.66 8.87 22.21
N LYS A 23 -11.62 8.58 21.34
CA LYS A 23 -13.02 8.33 21.71
C LYS A 23 -13.54 7.08 21.00
N TYR A 24 -14.35 6.29 21.72
CA TYR A 24 -15.14 5.22 21.10
C TYR A 24 -16.28 5.81 20.27
N ARG A 25 -16.77 5.06 19.28
CA ARG A 25 -17.99 5.41 18.54
C ARG A 25 -19.19 4.76 19.26
N PRO A 26 -20.30 5.49 19.52
CA PRO A 26 -21.40 4.98 20.34
C PRO A 26 -22.11 3.74 19.76
N ASP A 27 -22.15 3.62 18.44
CA ASP A 27 -22.82 2.51 17.75
C ASP A 27 -22.03 1.19 17.93
N PRO A 28 -22.68 0.11 18.44
CA PRO A 28 -22.02 -1.18 18.70
C PRO A 28 -21.34 -1.82 17.50
N ARG A 29 -21.73 -1.49 16.25
CA ARG A 29 -21.05 -2.03 15.06
C ARG A 29 -19.58 -1.62 14.96
N PHE A 30 -19.22 -0.50 15.59
CA PHE A 30 -17.85 0.00 15.62
C PHE A 30 -17.03 -0.54 16.80
N SER A 31 -17.64 -1.26 17.74
CA SER A 31 -16.96 -1.82 18.92
C SER A 31 -16.77 -3.34 18.89
N ARG A 32 -17.27 -4.01 17.85
CA ARG A 32 -17.17 -5.46 17.68
C ARG A 32 -16.43 -5.83 16.41
N HIS A 33 -15.53 -6.80 16.52
CA HIS A 33 -14.95 -7.46 15.35
C HIS A 33 -15.92 -8.55 14.85
N ASN A 34 -16.00 -8.70 13.52
CA ASN A 34 -16.74 -9.78 12.86
C ASN A 34 -15.81 -10.92 12.41
N HIS A 35 -14.57 -10.94 12.91
CA HIS A 35 -13.54 -11.91 12.55
C HIS A 35 -12.61 -12.18 13.74
N ALA A 36 -11.89 -13.30 13.68
CA ALA A 36 -10.82 -13.60 14.62
C ALA A 36 -9.61 -12.66 14.41
N PRO A 37 -8.74 -12.49 15.41
CA PRO A 37 -7.48 -11.75 15.25
C PRO A 37 -6.64 -12.28 14.09
N SER A 38 -5.93 -11.38 13.39
CA SER A 38 -4.95 -11.76 12.38
C SER A 38 -3.79 -12.53 13.01
N GLN A 39 -3.33 -13.59 12.34
CA GLN A 39 -2.22 -14.40 12.84
C GLN A 39 -0.84 -13.92 12.38
N HIS A 40 -0.79 -13.03 11.37
CA HIS A 40 0.48 -12.56 10.80
C HIS A 40 0.36 -11.11 10.33
N PRO A 41 1.41 -10.27 10.44
CA PRO A 41 1.35 -8.86 10.02
C PRO A 41 1.02 -8.67 8.54
N SER A 42 1.35 -9.63 7.67
CA SER A 42 0.99 -9.60 6.23
C SER A 42 -0.52 -9.62 5.97
N ALA A 43 -1.35 -9.92 6.97
CA ALA A 43 -2.80 -9.75 6.85
C ALA A 43 -3.21 -8.26 6.72
N HIS A 44 -2.35 -7.33 7.16
CA HIS A 44 -2.62 -5.90 7.19
C HIS A 44 -1.85 -5.17 6.08
N PRO A 45 -2.54 -4.51 5.12
CA PRO A 45 -1.88 -3.80 4.03
C PRO A 45 -0.86 -2.76 4.48
N ALA A 46 -1.06 -2.12 5.63
CA ALA A 46 -0.12 -1.15 6.20
C ALA A 46 1.27 -1.75 6.46
N HIS A 47 1.35 -3.03 6.84
CA HIS A 47 2.60 -3.75 7.08
C HIS A 47 3.18 -4.43 5.84
N ARG A 48 2.47 -4.38 4.71
CA ARG A 48 2.92 -4.97 3.43
C ARG A 48 3.49 -3.96 2.44
N LYS A 49 3.47 -2.67 2.79
CA LYS A 49 4.04 -1.62 1.94
C LYS A 49 5.53 -1.88 1.76
N LEU A 50 6.00 -1.72 0.53
CA LEU A 50 7.42 -1.63 0.25
C LEU A 50 7.97 -0.36 0.92
N THR A 51 9.25 -0.41 1.31
CA THR A 51 9.98 0.82 1.66
C THR A 51 10.04 1.75 0.45
N ALA A 52 10.40 3.01 0.67
CA ALA A 52 10.57 3.96 -0.44
C ALA A 52 11.62 3.44 -1.45
N ASP A 53 12.77 2.99 -0.94
CA ASP A 53 13.88 2.46 -1.74
C ASP A 53 13.50 1.20 -2.53
N ASP A 54 12.74 0.27 -1.91
CA ASP A 54 12.28 -0.94 -2.60
C ASP A 54 11.23 -0.63 -3.67
N ALA A 55 10.36 0.34 -3.40
CA ALA A 55 9.37 0.81 -4.37
C ALA A 55 10.05 1.51 -5.56
N GLU A 56 11.10 2.30 -5.32
CA GLU A 56 11.92 2.92 -6.36
C GLU A 56 12.62 1.86 -7.21
N ASN A 57 13.24 0.86 -6.59
CA ASN A 57 13.86 -0.26 -7.30
C ASN A 57 12.86 -1.04 -8.16
N LEU A 58 11.66 -1.31 -7.63
CA LEU A 58 10.57 -1.93 -8.39
C LEU A 58 10.21 -1.09 -9.62
N SER A 59 10.02 0.22 -9.44
CA SER A 59 9.68 1.14 -10.54
C SER A 59 10.78 1.19 -11.60
N ARG A 60 12.05 1.26 -11.17
CA ARG A 60 13.22 1.24 -12.07
C ARG A 60 13.28 -0.03 -12.91
N LEU A 61 13.10 -1.20 -12.29
CA LEU A 61 13.07 -2.48 -13.01
C LEU A 61 11.87 -2.60 -13.96
N SER A 62 10.70 -2.11 -13.53
CA SER A 62 9.50 -2.09 -14.37
C SER A 62 9.71 -1.20 -15.61
N ASN A 63 10.28 -0.01 -15.44
CA ASN A 63 10.57 0.93 -16.53
C ASN A 63 11.66 0.42 -17.48
N ALA A 64 12.59 -0.40 -16.98
CA ALA A 64 13.58 -1.11 -17.79
C ALA A 64 12.98 -2.31 -18.58
N GLY A 65 11.67 -2.56 -18.47
CA GLY A 65 11.00 -3.65 -19.20
C GLY A 65 11.25 -5.04 -18.62
N ILE A 66 11.79 -5.15 -17.40
CA ILE A 66 12.03 -6.45 -16.76
C ILE A 66 10.69 -7.15 -16.51
N ALA A 67 10.66 -8.46 -16.74
CA ALA A 67 9.42 -9.22 -16.62
C ALA A 67 8.91 -9.22 -15.16
N PRO A 68 7.59 -9.10 -14.91
CA PRO A 68 7.03 -9.03 -13.55
C PRO A 68 7.44 -10.19 -12.63
N LYS A 69 7.62 -11.39 -13.19
CA LYS A 69 8.08 -12.57 -12.45
C LYS A 69 9.49 -12.38 -11.88
N ASP A 70 10.38 -11.71 -12.62
CA ASP A 70 11.78 -11.53 -12.26
C ASP A 70 11.91 -10.36 -11.28
N ILE A 71 11.11 -9.30 -11.45
CA ILE A 71 10.94 -8.23 -10.45
C ILE A 71 10.46 -8.82 -9.12
N ARG A 72 9.46 -9.70 -9.14
CA ARG A 72 8.97 -10.37 -7.93
C ARG A 72 10.08 -11.20 -7.26
N THR A 73 10.87 -11.94 -8.04
CA THR A 73 12.02 -12.70 -7.52
C THR A 73 13.05 -11.78 -6.89
N PHE A 74 13.39 -10.67 -7.54
CA PHE A 74 14.30 -9.66 -7.00
C PHE A 74 13.82 -9.14 -5.65
N ILE A 75 12.56 -8.69 -5.54
CA ILE A 75 12.00 -8.17 -4.29
C ILE A 75 12.03 -9.23 -3.18
N ARG A 76 11.74 -10.51 -3.50
CA ARG A 76 11.80 -11.59 -2.51
C ARG A 76 13.20 -11.90 -1.99
N GLN A 77 14.22 -11.64 -2.78
CA GLN A 77 15.61 -11.98 -2.45
C GLN A 77 16.38 -10.82 -1.83
N ASN A 78 16.00 -9.58 -2.14
CA ASN A 78 16.81 -8.39 -1.83
C ASN A 78 16.10 -7.42 -0.89
N CYS A 79 14.80 -7.60 -0.62
CA CYS A 79 14.02 -6.70 0.22
C CYS A 79 13.48 -7.46 1.44
N ASP A 80 13.58 -6.87 2.62
CA ASP A 80 12.91 -7.37 3.82
C ASP A 80 11.47 -6.85 3.86
N SER A 81 10.59 -7.47 3.06
CA SER A 81 9.21 -7.02 2.91
C SER A 81 8.20 -8.15 3.03
N LEU A 82 7.08 -7.84 3.70
CA LEU A 82 5.89 -8.69 3.76
C LEU A 82 4.96 -8.52 2.55
N ALA A 83 5.37 -7.79 1.51
CA ALA A 83 4.62 -7.60 0.29
C ALA A 83 4.19 -8.95 -0.29
N THR A 84 2.90 -9.09 -0.61
CA THR A 84 2.38 -10.25 -1.33
C THR A 84 2.69 -10.14 -2.81
N GLN A 85 2.45 -11.22 -3.56
CA GLN A 85 2.49 -11.16 -5.02
C GLN A 85 1.56 -10.06 -5.56
N GLN A 86 0.36 -9.91 -5.00
CA GLN A 86 -0.59 -8.90 -5.45
C GLN A 86 -0.04 -7.48 -5.25
N ASP A 87 0.59 -7.21 -4.11
CA ASP A 87 1.13 -5.87 -3.82
C ASP A 87 2.24 -5.50 -4.82
N ILE A 88 3.12 -6.45 -5.17
CA ILE A 88 4.19 -6.26 -6.17
C ILE A 88 3.60 -6.00 -7.57
N TYR A 89 2.61 -6.79 -7.99
CA TYR A 89 1.97 -6.61 -9.29
C TYR A 89 1.20 -5.29 -9.37
N ASN A 90 0.55 -4.87 -8.28
CA ASN A 90 -0.08 -3.56 -8.19
C ASN A 90 0.93 -2.42 -8.29
N GLY A 91 2.11 -2.56 -7.68
CA GLY A 91 3.22 -1.62 -7.82
C GLY A 91 3.66 -1.49 -9.28
N ILE A 92 3.92 -2.60 -9.96
CA ILE A 92 4.29 -2.62 -11.39
C ILE A 92 3.21 -1.94 -12.25
N ALA A 93 1.93 -2.24 -11.98
CA ALA A 93 0.82 -1.63 -12.70
C ALA A 93 0.67 -0.12 -12.39
N ALA A 94 1.05 0.34 -11.20
CA ALA A 94 1.10 1.76 -10.86
C ALA A 94 2.22 2.46 -11.64
N THR A 95 3.45 1.93 -11.63
CA THR A 95 4.57 2.47 -12.39
C THR A 95 4.23 2.61 -13.89
N ARG A 96 3.59 1.59 -14.48
CA ARG A 96 3.20 1.63 -15.90
C ARG A 96 2.17 2.72 -16.19
N ARG A 97 1.22 2.96 -15.28
CA ARG A 97 0.23 4.03 -15.43
C ARG A 97 0.89 5.40 -15.37
N GLU A 98 1.82 5.61 -14.43
CA GLU A 98 2.58 6.86 -14.31
C GLU A 98 3.36 7.19 -15.59
N VAL A 99 3.98 6.19 -16.22
CA VAL A 99 4.66 6.38 -17.53
C VAL A 99 3.67 6.77 -18.62
N CYS A 100 2.53 6.08 -18.73
CA CYS A 100 1.50 6.41 -19.72
C CYS A 100 0.91 7.81 -19.51
N GLU A 101 0.67 8.22 -18.27
CA GLU A 101 0.17 9.57 -17.93
C GLU A 101 1.23 10.65 -18.24
N GLY A 102 2.51 10.39 -17.93
CA GLY A 102 3.62 11.26 -18.29
C GLY A 102 3.78 11.41 -19.81
N GLN A 103 3.65 10.31 -20.56
CA GLN A 103 3.68 10.35 -22.03
C GLN A 103 2.45 11.05 -22.63
N SER A 104 1.26 10.82 -22.08
CA SER A 104 0.01 11.45 -22.54
C SER A 104 0.04 12.96 -22.33
N SER A 105 0.60 13.44 -21.23
CA SER A 105 0.74 14.87 -20.94
C SER A 105 1.80 15.55 -21.83
N VAL A 106 2.91 14.87 -22.11
CA VAL A 106 3.94 15.38 -23.04
C VAL A 106 3.43 15.45 -24.48
N HIS A 107 2.65 14.47 -24.94
CA HIS A 107 2.06 14.49 -26.28
C HIS A 107 0.99 15.58 -26.48
N ALA A 108 0.32 16.02 -25.42
CA ALA A 108 -0.71 17.06 -25.49
C ALA A 108 -0.15 18.50 -25.66
N LEU A 109 1.15 18.70 -25.48
CA LEU A 109 1.83 20.00 -25.69
C LEU A 109 2.34 20.19 -27.13
N ALA A 110 2.19 19.19 -28.00
CA ALA A 110 2.71 19.20 -29.37
C ALA A 110 1.63 19.37 -30.45
N SER A 111 0.40 19.76 -30.09
CA SER A 111 -0.74 19.95 -31.00
C SER A 111 -1.28 21.36 -30.98
#